data_AF-A0A0W4ZD92-F1
#
_entry.id   AF-A0A0W4ZD92-F1
#
_cell.length_a   1.000
_cell.length_b   1.000
_cell.length_c   1.000
_cell.angle_alpha   90.00
_cell.angle_beta   90.00
_cell.angle_gamma   90.00
#
_symmetry.space_group_name_H-M   'P 1'
#
loop_
_entity.id
_entity.type
_entity.pdbx_description
1 polymer ?
#
loop_
_entity_poly.entity_id
_entity_poly.type
_entity_poly.pdbx_seq_one_letter_code
_entity_poly.pdbx_strand_id
1 'polypeptide(L)'
;MPLYMVKEPSITYQYKQAIKKLSSNDKKTRDLVLESLPSLLSLRPLEYLELLKLWKGLYYCMWMCDRPLAQQKLANDIGDLILKCPSDSSLLFLKAFWETICREWNSIDSLRLDKFYLLIRKNIEGGFRLCMSSNWSEEIVNKYVLLLQDIPLNPTNPKIPNSIRYHILDVYLDELDKVFPVKNKNQNFQIKVFLSPFLNLIEKSHDKYVKKRVSEAIFLDKRIELWNNKDDNYNFDDEVLDIDDKNEEDFIEEWYGFDDQ
;
A
#
# COMPACT_ATOMS: atom_id res chain seq x y z
N MET A 1 -3.47 -41.86 -36.38
CA MET A 1 -2.54 -41.31 -35.37
C MET A 1 -3.31 -40.26 -34.58
N PRO A 2 -3.73 -40.51 -33.33
CA PRO A 2 -4.44 -39.50 -32.57
C PRO A 2 -3.43 -38.43 -32.14
N LEU A 3 -3.69 -37.17 -32.50
CA LEU A 3 -3.00 -36.03 -31.88
C LEU A 3 -3.25 -36.15 -30.38
N TYR A 4 -2.20 -36.39 -29.60
CA TYR A 4 -2.24 -36.24 -28.16
C TYR A 4 -2.55 -34.77 -27.87
N MET A 5 -3.82 -34.48 -27.60
CA MET A 5 -4.21 -33.20 -27.01
C MET A 5 -3.53 -33.14 -25.65
N VAL A 6 -2.47 -32.35 -25.54
CA VAL A 6 -1.86 -32.01 -24.26
C VAL A 6 -2.97 -31.35 -23.44
N LYS A 7 -3.50 -32.06 -22.45
CA LYS A 7 -4.48 -31.46 -21.52
C LYS A 7 -3.82 -30.23 -20.92
N GLU A 8 -4.41 -29.07 -21.17
CA GLU A 8 -3.93 -27.84 -20.55
C GLU A 8 -3.90 -28.04 -19.03
N PRO A 9 -2.78 -27.70 -18.37
CA PRO A 9 -2.68 -27.85 -16.93
C PRO A 9 -3.76 -27.00 -16.26
N SER A 10 -4.39 -27.55 -15.22
CA SER A 10 -5.39 -26.80 -14.46
C SER A 10 -4.82 -25.47 -13.96
N ILE A 11 -5.65 -24.44 -13.90
CA ILE A 11 -5.25 -23.10 -13.45
C ILE A 11 -4.53 -23.16 -12.10
N THR A 12 -5.03 -23.99 -11.16
CA THR A 12 -4.39 -24.25 -9.86
C THR A 12 -2.97 -24.82 -9.98
N TYR A 13 -2.72 -25.71 -10.95
CA TYR A 13 -1.37 -26.20 -11.22
C TYR A 13 -0.47 -25.09 -11.76
N GLN A 14 -0.98 -24.26 -12.68
CA GLN A 14 -0.23 -23.12 -13.23
C GLN A 14 0.21 -22.15 -12.13
N TYR A 15 -0.67 -21.82 -11.18
CA TYR A 15 -0.34 -20.99 -10.02
C TYR A 15 0.73 -21.62 -9.12
N LYS A 16 0.58 -22.90 -8.77
CA LYS A 16 1.59 -23.59 -7.95
C LYS A 16 2.97 -23.58 -8.60
N GLN A 17 3.03 -23.75 -9.91
CA GLN A 17 4.29 -23.70 -10.66
C GLN A 17 4.85 -22.29 -10.75
N ALA A 18 4.01 -21.27 -10.94
CA ALA A 18 4.43 -19.86 -10.92
C ALA A 18 5.07 -19.50 -9.56
N ILE A 19 4.41 -19.85 -8.45
CA ILE A 19 4.90 -19.58 -7.09
C ILE A 19 6.28 -20.22 -6.86
N LYS A 20 6.44 -21.49 -7.25
CA LYS A 20 7.72 -22.21 -7.10
C LYS A 20 8.84 -21.56 -7.93
N LYS A 21 8.51 -21.08 -9.13
CA LYS A 21 9.47 -20.47 -10.06
C LYS A 21 9.85 -19.04 -9.66
N LEU A 22 8.98 -18.29 -8.97
CA LEU A 22 9.31 -16.96 -8.44
C LEU A 22 10.45 -16.99 -7.41
N SER A 23 10.61 -18.09 -6.68
CA SER A 23 11.74 -18.31 -5.77
C SER A 23 12.92 -19.06 -6.41
N SER A 24 12.96 -19.17 -7.74
CA SER A 24 14.09 -19.77 -8.46
C SER A 24 15.32 -18.87 -8.40
N ASN A 25 16.52 -19.45 -8.28
CA ASN A 25 17.76 -18.69 -8.36
C ASN A 25 18.04 -18.14 -9.78
N ASP A 26 17.47 -18.77 -10.82
CA ASP A 26 17.62 -18.32 -12.20
C ASP A 26 16.74 -17.09 -12.50
N LYS A 27 17.37 -15.96 -12.85
CA LYS A 27 16.69 -14.71 -13.17
C LYS A 27 15.72 -14.88 -14.34
N LYS A 28 16.13 -15.58 -15.41
CA LYS A 28 15.28 -15.78 -16.60
C LYS A 28 13.99 -16.50 -16.24
N THR A 29 14.08 -17.53 -15.41
CA THR A 29 12.91 -18.24 -14.88
C THR A 29 11.98 -17.31 -14.11
N ARG A 30 12.50 -16.42 -13.25
CA ARG A 30 11.67 -15.45 -12.52
C ARG A 30 11.01 -14.43 -13.46
N ASP A 31 11.77 -13.87 -14.39
CA ASP A 31 11.28 -12.88 -15.36
C ASP A 31 10.11 -13.43 -16.19
N LEU A 32 10.23 -14.66 -16.71
CA LEU A 32 9.16 -15.32 -17.48
C LEU A 32 7.87 -15.50 -16.67
N VAL A 33 8.00 -15.75 -15.35
CA VAL A 33 6.82 -15.84 -14.49
C VAL A 33 6.21 -14.46 -14.27
N LEU A 34 7.03 -13.44 -13.99
CA LEU A 34 6.54 -12.07 -13.79
C LEU A 34 5.81 -11.55 -15.04
N GLU A 35 6.32 -11.83 -16.24
CA GLU A 35 5.68 -11.45 -17.51
C GLU A 35 4.30 -12.10 -17.70
N SER A 36 4.11 -13.34 -17.24
CA SER A 36 2.85 -14.07 -17.37
C SER A 36 1.89 -13.89 -16.19
N LEU A 37 2.37 -13.36 -15.06
CA LEU A 37 1.61 -13.23 -13.82
C LEU A 37 0.37 -12.33 -13.93
N PRO A 38 0.40 -11.17 -14.62
CA PRO A 38 -0.81 -10.37 -14.84
C PRO A 38 -1.94 -11.18 -15.47
N SER A 39 -1.66 -11.88 -16.58
CA SER A 39 -2.64 -12.70 -17.28
C SER A 39 -3.15 -13.84 -16.40
N LEU A 40 -2.25 -14.48 -15.64
CA LEU A 40 -2.60 -15.57 -14.74
C LEU A 40 -3.56 -15.09 -13.63
N LEU A 41 -3.24 -13.96 -12.98
CA LEU A 41 -4.06 -13.32 -11.93
C LEU A 41 -5.46 -12.96 -12.41
N SER A 42 -5.61 -12.56 -13.67
CA SER A 42 -6.91 -12.22 -14.24
C SER A 42 -7.78 -13.42 -14.57
N LEU A 43 -7.26 -14.66 -14.58
CA LEU A 43 -8.05 -15.86 -14.94
C LEU A 43 -9.13 -16.20 -13.90
N ARG A 44 -8.85 -15.98 -12.61
CA ARG A 44 -9.80 -16.23 -11.53
C ARG A 44 -9.39 -15.51 -10.25
N PRO A 45 -10.36 -15.25 -9.34
CA PRO A 45 -10.06 -14.92 -7.96
C PRO A 45 -9.17 -15.98 -7.30
N LEU A 46 -8.14 -15.52 -6.59
CA LEU A 46 -7.29 -16.37 -5.77
C LEU A 46 -7.81 -16.41 -4.34
N GLU A 47 -7.73 -17.58 -3.72
CA GLU A 47 -8.00 -17.68 -2.29
C GLU A 47 -6.90 -16.99 -1.48
N TYR A 48 -7.25 -16.57 -0.27
CA TYR A 48 -6.32 -15.86 0.61
C TYR A 48 -5.00 -16.62 0.84
N LEU A 49 -5.07 -17.94 1.04
CA LEU A 49 -3.89 -18.78 1.23
C LEU A 49 -3.01 -18.88 -0.03
N GLU A 50 -3.60 -18.81 -1.22
CA GLU A 50 -2.87 -18.79 -2.49
C GLU A 50 -2.12 -17.46 -2.65
N LEU A 51 -2.78 -16.35 -2.28
CA LEU A 51 -2.18 -15.01 -2.27
C LEU A 51 -1.01 -14.90 -1.30
N LEU A 52 -1.11 -15.47 -0.09
CA LEU A 52 0.01 -15.52 0.86
C LEU A 52 1.21 -16.30 0.30
N LYS A 53 0.96 -17.41 -0.40
CA LYS A 53 2.03 -18.20 -1.06
C LYS A 53 2.64 -17.43 -2.22
N LEU A 54 1.82 -16.73 -3.01
CA LEU A 54 2.28 -15.87 -4.09
C LEU A 54 3.17 -14.75 -3.55
N TRP A 55 2.75 -14.05 -2.51
CA TRP A 55 3.52 -12.98 -1.90
C TRP A 55 4.83 -13.46 -1.30
N LYS A 56 4.88 -14.68 -0.74
CA LYS A 56 6.16 -15.29 -0.36
C LYS A 56 7.10 -15.46 -1.55
N GLY A 57 6.59 -15.86 -2.72
CA GLY A 57 7.36 -15.93 -3.96
C GLY A 57 7.84 -14.56 -4.44
N LEU A 58 6.95 -13.57 -4.46
CA LEU A 58 7.27 -12.18 -4.86
C LEU A 58 8.30 -11.53 -3.93
N TYR A 59 8.19 -11.79 -2.62
CA TYR A 59 9.16 -11.35 -1.61
C TYR A 59 10.56 -11.86 -1.94
N TYR A 60 10.72 -13.16 -2.22
CA TYR A 60 12.03 -13.71 -2.59
C TYR A 60 12.49 -13.24 -3.99
N CYS A 61 11.55 -12.96 -4.90
CA CYS A 61 11.89 -12.37 -6.19
C CYS A 61 12.52 -10.97 -6.01
N MET A 62 11.95 -10.13 -5.13
CA MET A 62 12.53 -8.85 -4.75
C MET A 62 13.86 -9.04 -3.99
N TRP A 63 13.92 -10.01 -3.08
CA TRP A 63 15.13 -10.35 -2.32
C TRP A 63 16.34 -10.64 -3.22
N MET A 64 16.13 -11.38 -4.32
CA MET A 64 17.16 -11.75 -5.30
C MET A 64 17.42 -10.68 -6.38
N CYS A 65 16.74 -9.53 -6.33
CA CYS A 65 16.94 -8.45 -7.29
C CYS A 65 18.00 -7.46 -6.78
N ASP A 66 19.19 -7.45 -7.40
CA ASP A 66 20.34 -6.68 -6.91
C ASP A 66 20.64 -5.42 -7.73
N ARG A 67 20.15 -5.32 -8.98
CA ARG A 67 20.44 -4.14 -9.81
C ARG A 67 19.41 -3.03 -9.56
N PRO A 68 19.81 -1.77 -9.28
CA PRO A 68 18.89 -0.69 -8.92
C PRO A 68 17.73 -0.47 -9.91
N LEU A 69 18.03 -0.37 -11.20
CA LEU A 69 16.99 -0.20 -12.23
C LEU A 69 16.04 -1.41 -12.31
N ALA A 70 16.57 -2.61 -12.08
CA ALA A 70 15.75 -3.82 -12.04
C ALA A 70 14.87 -3.89 -10.79
N GLN A 71 15.34 -3.38 -9.65
CA GLN A 71 14.55 -3.26 -8.41
C GLN A 71 13.38 -2.29 -8.61
N GLN A 72 13.64 -1.13 -9.21
CA GLN A 72 12.60 -0.15 -9.52
C GLN A 72 11.55 -0.73 -10.46
N LYS A 73 11.98 -1.34 -11.58
CA LYS A 73 11.07 -2.01 -12.51
C LYS A 73 10.25 -3.09 -11.80
N LEU A 74 10.89 -3.95 -11.01
CA LEU A 74 10.22 -5.04 -10.31
C LEU A 74 9.18 -4.51 -9.29
N ALA A 75 9.51 -3.45 -8.54
CA ALA A 75 8.58 -2.87 -7.59
C ALA A 75 7.35 -2.27 -8.29
N ASN A 76 7.55 -1.59 -9.42
CA ASN A 76 6.47 -1.08 -10.26
C ASN A 76 5.61 -2.23 -10.82
N ASP A 77 6.25 -3.23 -11.44
CA ASP A 77 5.55 -4.40 -12.02
C ASP A 77 4.69 -5.10 -10.96
N ILE A 78 5.22 -5.28 -9.73
CA ILE A 78 4.47 -5.89 -8.61
C ILE A 78 3.30 -5.00 -8.16
N GLY A 79 3.52 -3.69 -8.02
CA GLY A 79 2.47 -2.74 -7.64
C GLY A 79 1.32 -2.71 -8.65
N ASP A 80 1.60 -2.92 -9.93
CA ASP A 80 0.59 -2.98 -11.00
C ASP A 80 -0.28 -4.25 -10.95
N LEU A 81 0.18 -5.33 -10.31
CA LEU A 81 -0.59 -6.58 -10.18
C LEU A 81 -1.88 -6.40 -9.38
N ILE A 82 -1.94 -5.41 -8.48
CA ILE A 82 -3.12 -5.10 -7.66
C ILE A 82 -4.35 -4.88 -8.54
N LEU A 83 -4.19 -4.16 -9.66
CA LEU A 83 -5.27 -3.85 -10.61
C LEU A 83 -5.51 -4.96 -11.64
N LYS A 84 -4.71 -6.03 -11.63
CA LYS A 84 -4.88 -7.21 -12.51
C LYS A 84 -5.67 -8.32 -11.85
N CYS A 85 -5.81 -8.26 -10.53
CA CYS A 85 -6.70 -9.12 -9.79
C CYS A 85 -8.17 -8.76 -10.12
N PRO A 86 -9.09 -9.74 -10.18
CA PRO A 86 -10.53 -9.46 -10.19
C PRO A 86 -10.93 -8.59 -8.99
N SER A 87 -11.99 -7.78 -9.13
CA SER A 87 -12.38 -6.72 -8.17
C SER A 87 -12.31 -7.13 -6.70
N ASP A 88 -12.83 -8.30 -6.35
CA ASP A 88 -12.93 -8.76 -4.97
C ASP A 88 -11.59 -9.28 -4.41
N SER A 89 -10.63 -9.56 -5.29
CA SER A 89 -9.32 -10.12 -4.95
C SER A 89 -8.23 -9.07 -4.76
N SER A 90 -8.37 -7.85 -5.30
CA SER A 90 -7.35 -6.81 -5.17
C SER A 90 -7.06 -6.43 -3.71
N LEU A 91 -8.12 -6.31 -2.89
CA LEU A 91 -7.98 -6.05 -1.45
C LEU A 91 -7.34 -7.23 -0.71
N LEU A 92 -7.69 -8.47 -1.08
CA LEU A 92 -7.05 -9.66 -0.51
C LEU A 92 -5.56 -9.75 -0.89
N PHE A 93 -5.21 -9.33 -2.11
CA PHE A 93 -3.83 -9.26 -2.57
C PHE A 93 -3.03 -8.26 -1.72
N LEU A 94 -3.57 -7.07 -1.48
CA LEU A 94 -2.99 -6.08 -0.55
C LEU A 94 -2.92 -6.59 0.89
N LYS A 95 -3.94 -7.32 1.37
CA LYS A 95 -3.94 -7.89 2.71
C LYS A 95 -2.78 -8.87 2.88
N ALA A 96 -2.62 -9.78 1.91
CA ALA A 96 -1.55 -10.76 1.89
C ALA A 96 -0.15 -10.11 1.77
N PHE A 97 -0.04 -8.97 1.07
CA PHE A 97 1.18 -8.15 1.04
C PHE A 97 1.55 -7.69 2.45
N TRP A 98 0.65 -6.98 3.13
CA TRP A 98 0.94 -6.38 4.42
C TRP A 98 1.26 -7.44 5.49
N GLU A 99 0.51 -8.54 5.53
CA GLU A 99 0.82 -9.64 6.45
C GLU A 99 2.18 -10.28 6.13
N THR A 100 2.55 -10.37 4.85
CA THR A 100 3.86 -10.91 4.46
C THR A 100 4.98 -9.96 4.85
N ILE A 101 4.90 -8.68 4.49
CA ILE A 101 5.99 -7.73 4.75
C ILE A 101 6.18 -7.49 6.25
N CYS A 102 5.09 -7.35 7.04
CA CYS A 102 5.17 -7.20 8.49
C CYS A 102 5.80 -8.43 9.17
N ARG A 103 5.51 -9.65 8.68
CA ARG A 103 6.08 -10.88 9.22
C ARG A 103 7.57 -11.02 8.92
N GLU A 104 7.97 -10.73 7.68
CA GLU A 104 9.35 -10.97 7.22
C GLU A 104 10.29 -9.79 7.50
N TRP A 105 9.77 -8.62 7.89
CA TRP A 105 10.53 -7.36 7.97
C TRP A 105 11.84 -7.46 8.75
N ASN A 106 11.79 -8.05 9.95
CA ASN A 106 12.97 -8.16 10.83
C ASN A 106 14.05 -9.10 10.28
N SER A 107 13.75 -9.89 9.25
CA SER A 107 14.73 -10.74 8.55
C SER A 107 15.49 -10.01 7.44
N ILE A 108 15.05 -8.80 7.06
CA ILE A 108 15.67 -8.00 6.01
C ILE A 108 16.91 -7.31 6.57
N ASP A 109 18.07 -7.61 6.01
CA ASP A 109 19.31 -6.92 6.36
C ASP A 109 19.39 -5.52 5.73
N SER A 110 20.26 -4.67 6.29
CA SER A 110 20.37 -3.26 5.91
C SER A 110 20.68 -3.02 4.43
N LEU A 111 21.42 -3.92 3.77
CA LEU A 111 21.76 -3.79 2.34
C LEU A 111 20.55 -4.00 1.42
N ARG A 112 19.44 -4.53 1.95
CA ARG A 112 18.22 -4.83 1.19
C ARG A 112 17.05 -3.93 1.55
N LEU A 113 17.15 -3.09 2.60
CA LEU A 113 16.03 -2.30 3.09
C LEU A 113 15.43 -1.39 2.02
N ASP A 114 16.26 -0.66 1.27
CA ASP A 114 15.80 0.36 0.31
C ASP A 114 14.81 -0.18 -0.73
N LYS A 115 15.08 -1.36 -1.29
CA LYS A 115 14.18 -1.97 -2.28
C LYS A 115 12.86 -2.46 -1.67
N PHE A 116 12.86 -2.82 -0.39
CA PHE A 116 11.63 -3.19 0.31
C PHE A 116 10.84 -1.96 0.76
N TYR A 117 11.50 -0.85 1.10
CA TYR A 117 10.84 0.45 1.27
C TYR A 117 10.20 0.93 -0.04
N LEU A 118 10.90 0.78 -1.18
CA LEU A 118 10.32 1.06 -2.49
C LEU A 118 9.11 0.16 -2.78
N LEU A 119 9.19 -1.13 -2.44
CA LEU A 119 8.08 -2.06 -2.61
C LEU A 119 6.87 -1.64 -1.77
N ILE A 120 7.06 -1.23 -0.50
CA ILE A 120 5.98 -0.69 0.34
C ILE A 120 5.36 0.55 -0.33
N ARG A 121 6.18 1.50 -0.77
CA ARG A 121 5.73 2.72 -1.45
C ARG A 121 4.83 2.39 -2.65
N LYS A 122 5.22 1.41 -3.46
CA LYS A 122 4.45 0.98 -4.64
C LYS A 122 3.15 0.24 -4.33
N ASN A 123 3.08 -0.46 -3.20
CA ASN A 123 1.83 -1.11 -2.77
C ASN A 123 0.85 -0.11 -2.14
N ILE A 124 1.35 0.95 -1.47
CA ILE A 124 0.51 2.08 -1.03
C ILE A 124 -0.10 2.77 -2.26
N GLU A 125 0.74 3.15 -3.22
CA GLU A 125 0.31 3.74 -4.51
C GLU A 125 -0.73 2.84 -5.21
N GLY A 126 -0.49 1.54 -5.29
CA GLY A 126 -1.42 0.58 -5.88
C GLY A 126 -2.78 0.49 -5.16
N GLY A 127 -2.78 0.62 -3.83
CA GLY A 127 -4.01 0.69 -3.04
C GLY A 127 -4.82 1.96 -3.30
N PHE A 128 -4.16 3.10 -3.45
CA PHE A 128 -4.86 4.33 -3.85
C PHE A 128 -5.36 4.29 -5.29
N ARG A 129 -4.59 3.73 -6.23
CA ARG A 129 -5.07 3.51 -7.60
C ARG A 129 -6.28 2.57 -7.66
N LEU A 130 -6.35 1.57 -6.77
CA LEU A 130 -7.54 0.73 -6.63
C LEU A 130 -8.75 1.56 -6.22
N CYS A 131 -8.62 2.41 -5.19
CA CYS A 131 -9.67 3.33 -4.76
C CYS A 131 -10.09 4.27 -5.90
N MET A 132 -9.14 4.88 -6.60
CA MET A 132 -9.38 5.75 -7.76
C MET A 132 -10.12 5.01 -8.89
N SER A 133 -9.72 3.77 -9.21
CA SER A 133 -10.36 2.96 -10.26
C SER A 133 -11.81 2.59 -9.92
N SER A 134 -12.15 2.53 -8.64
CA SER A 134 -13.52 2.37 -8.15
C SER A 134 -14.31 3.68 -8.05
N ASN A 135 -13.77 4.78 -8.59
CA ASN A 135 -14.29 6.14 -8.42
C ASN A 135 -14.50 6.52 -6.95
N TRP A 136 -13.57 6.11 -6.09
CA TRP A 136 -13.61 6.35 -4.65
C TRP A 136 -14.89 5.80 -4.01
N SER A 137 -15.31 4.60 -4.43
CA SER A 137 -16.43 3.91 -3.81
C SER A 137 -16.18 3.77 -2.30
N GLU A 138 -17.15 4.23 -1.51
CA GLU A 138 -17.11 4.17 -0.05
C GLU A 138 -16.77 2.77 0.47
N GLU A 139 -17.32 1.73 -0.17
CA GLU A 139 -17.04 0.34 0.20
C GLU A 139 -15.56 -0.02 0.04
N ILE A 140 -14.94 0.34 -1.10
CA ILE A 140 -13.55 -0.01 -1.41
C ILE A 140 -12.60 0.83 -0.56
N VAL A 141 -12.87 2.13 -0.42
CA VAL A 141 -12.08 3.06 0.39
C VAL A 141 -12.08 2.60 1.85
N ASN A 142 -13.25 2.35 2.44
CA ASN A 142 -13.36 1.89 3.83
C ASN A 142 -12.64 0.56 4.04
N LYS A 143 -12.81 -0.42 3.15
CA LYS A 143 -12.12 -1.71 3.26
C LYS A 143 -10.59 -1.56 3.16
N TYR A 144 -10.10 -0.69 2.27
CA TYR A 144 -8.66 -0.45 2.14
C TYR A 144 -8.07 0.25 3.36
N VAL A 145 -8.73 1.30 3.84
CA VAL A 145 -8.33 2.06 5.03
C VAL A 145 -8.33 1.18 6.29
N LEU A 146 -9.39 0.39 6.50
CA LEU A 146 -9.45 -0.58 7.60
C LEU A 146 -8.34 -1.61 7.51
N LEU A 147 -8.00 -2.09 6.31
CA LEU A 147 -6.89 -3.00 6.11
C LEU A 147 -5.53 -2.38 6.50
N LEU A 148 -5.31 -1.10 6.21
CA LEU A 148 -4.11 -0.39 6.69
C LEU A 148 -4.12 -0.25 8.22
N GLN A 149 -5.26 0.10 8.80
CA GLN A 149 -5.43 0.23 10.24
C GLN A 149 -5.22 -1.08 10.99
N ASP A 150 -5.72 -2.19 10.46
CA ASP A 150 -5.68 -3.50 11.12
C ASP A 150 -4.30 -4.16 11.06
N ILE A 151 -3.53 -3.89 10.00
CA ILE A 151 -2.24 -4.55 9.74
C ILE A 151 -1.08 -3.58 9.93
N PRO A 152 -0.61 -2.79 8.94
CA PRO A 152 0.64 -2.06 9.10
C PRO A 152 0.56 -0.87 10.07
N LEU A 153 -0.63 -0.30 10.30
CA LEU A 153 -0.85 0.85 11.19
C LEU A 153 -1.58 0.47 12.48
N ASN A 154 -1.57 -0.83 12.84
CA ASN A 154 -2.19 -1.25 14.09
C ASN A 154 -1.46 -0.61 15.30
N PRO A 155 -2.15 0.03 16.25
CA PRO A 155 -1.52 0.76 17.35
C PRO A 155 -0.95 -0.15 18.46
N THR A 156 -1.50 -1.35 18.64
CA THR A 156 -1.26 -2.16 19.85
C THR A 156 -0.54 -3.46 19.57
N ASN A 157 -0.51 -3.93 18.32
CA ASN A 157 0.13 -5.19 17.99
C ASN A 157 1.67 -5.03 17.91
N PRO A 158 2.43 -5.66 18.83
CA PRO A 158 3.87 -5.49 18.93
C PRO A 158 4.64 -6.23 17.82
N LYS A 159 3.97 -7.11 17.06
CA LYS A 159 4.59 -7.83 15.94
C LYS A 159 4.80 -6.96 14.71
N ILE A 160 4.17 -5.79 14.65
CA ILE A 160 4.35 -4.85 13.55
C ILE A 160 5.50 -3.90 13.88
N PRO A 161 6.57 -3.90 13.08
CA PRO A 161 7.72 -3.03 13.30
C PRO A 161 7.37 -1.56 13.11
N ASN A 162 7.86 -0.71 14.02
CA ASN A 162 7.71 0.75 13.90
C ASN A 162 8.35 1.32 12.63
N SER A 163 9.41 0.70 12.10
CA SER A 163 10.03 1.14 10.84
C SER A 163 9.08 1.06 9.64
N ILE A 164 8.13 0.12 9.63
CA ILE A 164 7.06 0.10 8.62
C ILE A 164 6.10 1.26 8.84
N ARG A 165 5.66 1.51 10.08
CA ARG A 165 4.78 2.64 10.42
C ARG A 165 5.40 3.97 9.97
N TYR A 166 6.65 4.21 10.36
CA TYR A 166 7.38 5.43 10.00
C TYR A 166 7.51 5.61 8.50
N HIS A 167 7.90 4.57 7.77
CA HIS A 167 8.00 4.67 6.31
C HIS A 167 6.65 4.93 5.63
N ILE A 168 5.55 4.37 6.15
CA ILE A 168 4.21 4.71 5.66
C ILE A 168 3.94 6.20 5.89
N LEU A 169 4.20 6.72 7.09
CA LEU A 169 4.03 8.15 7.38
C LEU A 169 4.84 9.04 6.43
N ASP A 170 6.06 8.63 6.09
CA ASP A 170 6.94 9.40 5.19
C ASP A 170 6.42 9.48 3.75
N VAL A 171 5.68 8.47 3.27
CA VAL A 171 5.28 8.39 1.84
C VAL A 171 3.78 8.45 1.59
N TYR A 172 2.94 8.34 2.63
CA TYR A 172 1.50 8.18 2.48
C TYR A 172 0.86 9.34 1.69
N LEU A 173 1.13 10.58 2.11
CA LEU A 173 0.55 11.76 1.47
C LEU A 173 1.13 11.98 0.06
N ASP A 174 2.42 11.67 -0.15
CA ASP A 174 3.04 11.74 -1.48
C ASP A 174 2.39 10.78 -2.47
N GLU A 175 2.08 9.55 -2.04
CA GLU A 175 1.42 8.58 -2.90
C GLU A 175 -0.06 8.89 -3.11
N LEU A 176 -0.72 9.49 -2.12
CA LEU A 176 -2.12 9.92 -2.24
C LEU A 176 -2.24 11.10 -3.22
N ASP A 177 -1.33 12.07 -3.14
CA ASP A 177 -1.29 13.27 -4.00
C ASP A 177 -1.21 12.91 -5.50
N LYS A 178 -0.44 11.88 -5.85
CA LYS A 178 -0.31 11.40 -7.24
C LYS A 178 -1.63 10.95 -7.88
N VAL A 179 -2.57 10.48 -7.07
CA VAL A 179 -3.89 10.06 -7.53
C VAL A 179 -4.99 11.00 -7.05
N PHE A 180 -4.62 12.08 -6.35
CA PHE A 180 -5.57 13.04 -5.81
C PHE A 180 -6.34 13.71 -6.95
N PRO A 181 -7.67 13.81 -6.87
CA PRO A 181 -8.46 14.34 -7.95
C PRO A 181 -8.47 15.86 -7.97
N VAL A 182 -7.39 16.48 -8.45
CA VAL A 182 -7.23 17.95 -8.54
C VAL A 182 -8.33 18.63 -9.39
N LYS A 183 -9.08 17.89 -10.22
CA LYS A 183 -9.91 18.48 -11.30
C LYS A 183 -11.37 18.04 -11.38
N ASN A 184 -11.81 17.07 -10.56
CA ASN A 184 -13.15 16.50 -10.72
C ASN A 184 -14.01 16.72 -9.47
N LYS A 185 -14.82 17.78 -9.50
CA LYS A 185 -15.88 18.08 -8.51
C LYS A 185 -16.94 16.97 -8.34
N ASN A 186 -16.86 15.89 -9.14
CA ASN A 186 -17.83 14.78 -9.19
C ASN A 186 -17.29 13.46 -8.61
N GLN A 187 -16.22 13.49 -7.81
CA GLN A 187 -15.66 12.29 -7.18
C GLN A 187 -15.98 12.26 -5.69
N ASN A 188 -16.36 11.08 -5.18
CA ASN A 188 -16.69 10.82 -3.77
C ASN A 188 -15.41 10.72 -2.91
N PHE A 189 -14.44 11.61 -3.11
CA PHE A 189 -13.21 11.62 -2.35
C PHE A 189 -13.45 12.22 -0.96
N GLN A 190 -13.09 11.47 0.09
CA GLN A 190 -13.29 11.88 1.47
C GLN A 190 -11.98 11.76 2.24
N ILE A 191 -11.22 12.86 2.34
CA ILE A 191 -9.90 12.86 3.00
C ILE A 191 -9.98 12.34 4.44
N LYS A 192 -11.04 12.70 5.18
CA LYS A 192 -11.27 12.26 6.56
C LYS A 192 -11.20 10.74 6.73
N VAL A 193 -11.73 9.98 5.77
CA VAL A 193 -11.69 8.51 5.81
C VAL A 193 -10.25 8.01 5.68
N PHE A 194 -9.47 8.57 4.76
CA PHE A 194 -8.04 8.24 4.60
C PHE A 194 -7.19 8.61 5.83
N LEU A 195 -7.60 9.61 6.62
CA LEU A 195 -6.91 10.02 7.84
C LEU A 195 -7.23 9.14 9.07
N SER A 196 -8.34 8.39 9.04
CA SER A 196 -8.80 7.59 10.18
C SER A 196 -7.77 6.60 10.77
N PRO A 197 -6.90 5.90 10.01
CA PRO A 197 -5.91 5.01 10.60
C PRO A 197 -4.89 5.77 11.47
N PHE A 198 -4.60 7.02 11.12
CA PHE A 198 -3.65 7.88 11.82
C PHE A 198 -4.25 8.47 13.08
N LEU A 199 -5.54 8.85 13.06
CA LEU A 199 -6.28 9.21 14.27
C LEU A 199 -6.30 8.03 15.25
N ASN A 200 -6.59 6.83 14.77
CA ASN A 200 -6.56 5.61 15.59
C ASN A 200 -5.15 5.33 16.17
N LEU A 201 -4.07 5.68 15.46
CA LEU A 201 -2.70 5.62 15.99
C LEU A 201 -2.46 6.64 17.10
N ILE A 202 -2.87 7.90 16.91
CA ILE A 202 -2.74 8.95 17.94
C ILE A 202 -3.50 8.55 19.21
N GLU A 203 -4.73 8.08 19.08
CA GLU A 203 -5.57 7.72 20.22
C GLU A 203 -4.99 6.53 21.00
N LYS A 204 -4.70 5.43 20.30
CA LYS A 204 -4.50 4.12 20.93
C LYS A 204 -3.05 3.67 21.05
N SER A 205 -2.10 4.30 20.36
CA SER A 205 -0.69 3.92 20.49
C SER A 205 -0.18 4.25 21.90
N HIS A 206 0.65 3.38 22.45
CA HIS A 206 1.40 3.68 23.69
C HIS A 206 2.77 4.33 23.41
N ASP A 207 3.18 4.39 22.14
CA ASP A 207 4.46 4.96 21.73
C ASP A 207 4.30 6.44 21.40
N LYS A 208 4.80 7.30 22.29
CA LYS A 208 4.76 8.76 22.12
C LYS A 208 5.50 9.26 20.88
N TYR A 209 6.53 8.53 20.41
CA TYR A 209 7.27 8.93 19.21
C TYR A 209 6.48 8.63 17.95
N VAL A 210 5.72 7.52 17.93
CA VAL A 210 4.76 7.25 16.85
C VAL A 210 3.70 8.33 16.81
N LYS A 211 3.12 8.73 17.95
CA LYS A 211 2.13 9.82 17.99
C LYS A 211 2.70 11.13 17.44
N LYS A 212 3.85 11.55 17.95
CA LYS A 212 4.55 12.77 17.49
C LYS A 212 4.81 12.73 15.98
N ARG A 213 5.36 11.62 15.47
CA ARG A 213 5.64 11.49 14.03
C ARG A 213 4.36 11.52 13.20
N VAL A 214 3.25 10.97 13.68
CA VAL A 214 1.96 11.05 12.98
C VAL A 214 1.49 12.51 12.89
N SER A 215 1.56 13.27 13.98
CA SER A 215 1.22 14.69 13.98
C SER A 215 2.06 15.46 12.95
N GLU A 216 3.38 15.33 13.01
CA GLU A 216 4.32 16.02 12.12
C GLU A 216 4.19 15.60 10.65
N ALA A 217 4.05 14.30 10.37
CA ALA A 217 4.08 13.77 9.01
C ALA A 217 2.75 13.90 8.28
N ILE A 218 1.65 13.84 9.02
CA ILE A 218 0.31 13.73 8.45
C ILE A 218 -0.49 14.99 8.75
N PHE A 219 -0.70 15.32 10.03
CA PHE A 219 -1.69 16.34 10.40
C PHE A 219 -1.19 17.78 10.25
N LEU A 220 0.12 18.03 10.39
CA LEU A 220 0.74 19.33 10.13
C LEU A 220 1.09 19.56 8.65
N ASP A 221 0.83 18.59 7.78
CA ASP A 221 1.10 18.75 6.34
C ASP A 221 0.04 19.64 5.69
N LYS A 222 0.49 20.71 5.04
CA LYS A 222 -0.38 21.72 4.39
C LYS A 222 -1.36 21.12 3.37
N ARG A 223 -1.02 19.97 2.77
CA ARG A 223 -1.93 19.27 1.84
C ARG A 223 -3.23 18.88 2.51
N ILE A 224 -3.23 18.61 3.81
CA ILE A 224 -4.45 18.24 4.55
C ILE A 224 -5.45 19.38 4.57
N GLU A 225 -5.01 20.60 4.84
CA GLU A 225 -5.88 21.79 4.80
C GLU A 225 -6.43 22.00 3.39
N LEU A 226 -5.57 21.87 2.37
CA LEU A 226 -5.96 22.02 0.96
C LEU A 226 -7.01 20.99 0.55
N TRP A 227 -6.84 19.73 0.93
CA TRP A 227 -7.76 18.65 0.56
C TRP A 227 -9.06 18.66 1.38
N ASN A 228 -9.09 19.36 2.51
CA ASN A 228 -10.28 19.52 3.35
C ASN A 228 -11.16 20.70 2.90
N ASN A 229 -10.57 21.73 2.26
CA ASN A 229 -11.28 22.91 1.78
C ASN A 229 -11.95 22.67 0.43
N LYS A 230 -13.26 22.94 0.34
CA LYS A 230 -14.09 22.69 -0.86
C LYS A 230 -13.97 23.75 -1.98
N ASP A 231 -13.18 24.80 -1.78
CA ASP A 231 -13.07 25.94 -2.71
C ASP A 231 -11.61 26.12 -3.19
N ASP A 232 -11.31 25.48 -4.32
CA ASP A 232 -10.00 25.49 -4.98
C ASP A 232 -9.60 26.89 -5.51
N ASN A 233 -8.52 27.46 -4.98
CA ASN A 233 -7.63 28.39 -5.68
C ASN A 233 -6.35 28.64 -4.85
N TYR A 234 -5.46 27.65 -4.74
CA TYR A 234 -4.17 27.86 -4.10
C TYR A 234 -3.03 27.39 -5.01
N ASN A 235 -2.02 28.26 -5.19
CA ASN A 235 -0.87 28.03 -6.05
C ASN A 235 0.33 27.67 -5.17
N PHE A 236 1.05 26.61 -5.53
CA PHE A 236 2.02 25.91 -4.67
C PHE A 236 3.29 26.73 -4.32
N ASP A 237 3.48 27.90 -4.93
CA ASP A 237 4.74 28.64 -4.89
C ASP A 237 4.86 29.67 -3.75
N ASP A 238 3.77 30.01 -3.06
CA ASP A 238 3.77 31.05 -2.04
C ASP A 238 3.46 30.48 -0.64
N GLU A 239 4.32 30.81 0.32
CA GLU A 239 4.17 30.62 1.78
C GLU A 239 4.69 29.31 2.40
N VAL A 240 5.97 29.33 2.77
CA VAL A 240 6.53 28.54 3.88
C VAL A 240 6.22 29.28 5.19
N LEU A 241 5.18 28.88 5.92
CA LEU A 241 4.94 29.34 7.30
C LEU A 241 5.65 28.44 8.31
N ASP A 242 6.42 29.09 9.19
CA ASP A 242 7.02 28.52 10.40
C ASP A 242 5.92 28.13 11.39
N ILE A 243 5.86 26.85 11.76
CA ILE A 243 4.97 26.34 12.82
C ILE A 243 5.83 26.07 14.06
N ASP A 244 5.70 26.93 15.07
CA ASP A 244 6.30 26.75 16.40
C ASP A 244 5.54 25.68 17.21
N ASP A 245 6.29 24.95 18.04
CA ASP A 245 5.93 23.80 18.92
C ASP A 245 4.67 23.97 19.83
N LYS A 246 4.00 25.13 19.85
CA LYS A 246 2.81 25.38 20.69
C LYS A 246 1.47 25.13 20.00
N ASN A 247 1.45 24.94 18.68
CA ASN A 247 0.21 24.75 17.92
C ASN A 247 -0.19 23.27 17.73
N GLU A 248 0.62 22.31 18.20
CA GLU A 248 0.36 20.87 18.03
C GLU A 248 -0.84 20.37 18.85
N GLU A 249 -0.99 20.79 20.12
CA GLU A 249 -2.09 20.32 20.98
C GLU A 249 -3.43 20.97 20.60
N ASP A 250 -3.42 22.28 20.29
CA ASP A 250 -4.62 23.04 19.93
C ASP A 250 -5.22 22.60 18.57
N PHE A 251 -4.38 22.32 17.56
CA PHE A 251 -4.85 21.84 16.25
C PHE A 251 -5.45 20.44 16.32
N ILE A 252 -4.89 19.59 17.18
CA ILE A 252 -5.37 18.24 17.41
C ILE A 252 -6.73 18.28 18.13
N GLU A 253 -6.89 19.10 19.17
CA GLU A 253 -8.19 19.31 19.84
C GLU A 253 -9.26 19.88 18.91
N GLU A 254 -8.91 20.81 18.02
CA GLU A 254 -9.84 21.38 17.02
C GLU A 254 -10.33 20.33 16.01
N TRP A 255 -9.46 19.39 15.62
CA TRP A 255 -9.85 18.23 14.80
C TRP A 255 -10.71 17.20 15.54
N TYR A 256 -10.49 17.02 16.85
CA TYR A 256 -11.30 16.16 17.72
C TYR A 256 -12.70 16.76 18.05
N GLY A 257 -12.92 18.05 17.78
CA GLY A 257 -14.14 18.79 18.13
C GLY A 257 -15.35 18.61 17.19
N PHE A 258 -15.26 17.78 16.14
CA PHE A 258 -16.35 17.52 15.20
C PHE A 258 -16.89 16.09 15.27
N ASP A 259 -17.27 15.63 16.47
CA ASP A 259 -18.21 14.53 16.63
C ASP A 259 -19.08 14.83 17.86
N ASP A 260 -20.12 15.64 17.67
CA ASP A 260 -21.36 15.61 18.45
C ASP A 260 -22.43 16.48 17.76
N GLN A 261 -23.19 15.85 16.88
CA GLN A 261 -24.60 16.19 16.64
C GLN A 261 -25.37 15.03 15.99
#